data_AF-A0A927UEN9-F1
#
_entry.id   AF-A0A927UEN9-F1
#
_cell.length_a   1.000
_cell.length_b   1.000
_cell.length_c   1.000
_cell.angle_alpha   90.00
_cell.angle_beta   90.00
_cell.angle_gamma   90.00
#
_symmetry.space_group_name_H-M   'P 1'
#
loop_
_entity.id
_entity.type
_entity.pdbx_description
1 polymer ?
#
loop_
_entity_poly.entity_id
_entity_poly.type
_entity_poly.pdbx_seq_one_letter_code
_entity_poly.pdbx_strand_id
1 'polypeptide(L)'
;MNCNNYGFELTNGIDELTTGRECYRYFDERLVICEISSNVMETLEEQGGQKKVRELLTKFDCDYLLFVCSLQVEIRLLFLSDNKRLRAIEFLDSLVDEYGLIKGNEFFAIARVSCAILQAQISDMELGGIMEYFLKMGEAYFKENDWIYAKDYLAKQPEAIADFERFHKKKITWAYVKSTDITPAGKKLLIKSLENESGTEIEADDDLYIMIGSRGEVYYIKKNKFESTYETTDEKLDVFTQMLDFLPEVETVPDGEYISLDEMAHLCYPQKGNGIYAKQLDKRTKVFPADKDGDYFLGRPGDYMAVRVDDLSDIYIIQKDIFKHTYESE
;
A
#
# COMPACT_ATOMS: atom_id res chain seq x y z
N MET A 1 -2.73 21.27 25.12
CA MET A 1 -2.41 20.65 23.83
C MET A 1 -2.00 21.76 22.86
N ASN A 2 -0.86 21.65 22.19
CA ASN A 2 -0.33 22.71 21.33
C ASN A 2 -0.40 22.26 19.85
N CYS A 3 -1.61 22.06 19.33
CA CYS A 3 -1.87 21.47 18.01
C CYS A 3 -1.19 22.18 16.83
N ASN A 4 -0.93 23.49 16.97
CA ASN A 4 -0.18 24.27 15.98
C ASN A 4 1.26 23.74 15.76
N ASN A 5 1.85 23.06 16.74
CA ASN A 5 3.17 22.46 16.60
C ASN A 5 3.21 21.33 15.56
N TYR A 6 2.05 20.73 15.27
CA TYR A 6 1.92 19.63 14.32
C TYR A 6 1.26 20.06 13.00
N GLY A 7 1.16 21.37 12.74
CA GLY A 7 0.53 21.88 11.53
C GLY A 7 -0.99 21.70 11.48
N PHE A 8 -1.66 21.64 12.64
CA PHE A 8 -3.12 21.55 12.72
C PHE A 8 -3.76 22.78 13.37
N GLU A 9 -4.94 23.16 12.88
CA GLU A 9 -5.84 24.12 13.53
C GLU A 9 -7.04 23.41 14.17
N LEU A 10 -7.43 23.87 15.36
CA LEU A 10 -8.65 23.41 16.03
C LEU A 10 -9.88 24.05 15.37
N THR A 11 -10.83 23.22 14.94
CA THR A 11 -12.05 23.64 14.25
C THR A 11 -13.34 23.37 15.03
N ASN A 12 -13.26 22.88 16.28
CA ASN A 12 -14.37 22.63 17.23
C ASN A 12 -15.67 22.12 16.59
N GLY A 13 -15.95 20.82 16.65
CA GLY A 13 -17.22 20.20 16.22
C GLY A 13 -17.76 20.70 14.88
N ILE A 14 -17.37 20.06 13.78
CA ILE A 14 -17.72 20.47 12.41
C ILE A 14 -19.20 20.18 12.09
N ASP A 15 -19.78 19.18 12.77
CA ASP A 15 -21.11 18.65 12.45
C ASP A 15 -21.75 17.93 13.66
N GLU A 16 -23.01 17.51 13.52
CA GLU A 16 -23.78 16.69 14.48
C GLU A 16 -22.99 15.47 14.98
N LEU A 17 -22.19 14.82 14.11
CA LEU A 17 -21.37 13.66 14.48
C LEU A 17 -20.24 13.98 15.47
N THR A 18 -19.79 15.24 15.49
CA THR A 18 -18.64 15.72 16.27
C THR A 18 -19.03 16.88 17.20
N THR A 19 -20.32 17.11 17.41
CA THR A 19 -20.80 18.25 18.20
C THR A 19 -20.30 18.13 19.65
N GLY A 20 -19.63 19.19 20.12
CA GLY A 20 -19.00 19.21 21.44
C GLY A 20 -17.70 18.39 21.54
N ARG A 21 -17.12 17.98 20.41
CA ARG A 21 -15.86 17.24 20.31
C ARG A 21 -14.80 18.05 19.61
N GLU A 22 -13.54 17.70 19.88
CA GLU A 22 -12.40 18.33 19.22
C GLU A 22 -12.25 17.80 17.80
N CYS A 23 -12.07 18.73 16.86
CA CYS A 23 -11.75 18.45 15.46
C CYS A 23 -10.57 19.32 15.06
N TYR A 24 -9.68 18.77 14.26
CA TYR A 24 -8.44 19.38 13.85
C TYR A 24 -8.29 19.27 12.33
N ARG A 25 -7.90 20.35 11.66
CA ARG A 25 -7.62 20.37 10.22
C ARG A 25 -6.15 20.62 10.00
N TYR A 26 -5.51 19.80 9.16
CA TYR A 26 -4.12 19.99 8.77
C TYR A 26 -4.00 21.16 7.78
N PHE A 27 -2.96 21.99 7.90
CA PHE A 27 -2.84 23.22 7.09
C PHE A 27 -2.54 22.95 5.61
N ASP A 28 -1.63 22.01 5.34
CA ASP A 28 -1.06 21.82 4.00
C ASP A 28 -1.80 20.75 3.19
N GLU A 29 -2.62 19.93 3.84
CA GLU A 29 -3.37 18.85 3.21
C GLU A 29 -4.82 18.85 3.71
N ARG A 30 -5.70 18.25 2.93
CA ARG A 30 -7.12 18.12 3.29
C ARG A 30 -7.37 16.96 4.24
N LEU A 31 -6.54 16.81 5.28
CA LEU A 31 -6.76 15.89 6.39
C LEU A 31 -7.52 16.57 7.52
N VAL A 32 -8.58 15.92 7.98
CA VAL A 32 -9.30 16.27 9.21
C VAL A 32 -9.22 15.11 10.20
N ILE A 33 -8.95 15.41 11.46
CA ILE A 33 -8.95 14.44 12.57
C ILE A 33 -9.96 14.89 13.61
N CYS A 34 -10.93 14.03 13.94
CA CYS A 34 -12.01 14.36 14.87
C CYS A 34 -12.21 13.30 15.94
N GLU A 35 -12.47 13.72 17.17
CA GLU A 35 -12.98 12.83 18.21
C GLU A 35 -14.47 12.56 18.00
N ILE A 36 -14.90 11.30 18.17
CA ILE A 36 -16.32 10.90 18.13
C ILE A 36 -16.70 9.99 19.30
N SER A 37 -18.00 9.94 19.59
CA SER A 37 -18.56 9.03 20.59
C SER A 37 -18.64 7.58 20.10
N SER A 38 -18.71 6.63 21.05
CA SER A 38 -18.84 5.20 20.76
C SER A 38 -20.05 4.87 19.89
N ASN A 39 -21.21 5.47 20.18
CA ASN A 39 -22.45 5.24 19.44
C ASN A 39 -22.34 5.67 17.97
N VAL A 40 -21.63 6.78 17.72
CA VAL A 40 -21.35 7.25 16.36
C VAL A 40 -20.38 6.30 15.65
N MET A 41 -19.32 5.86 16.33
CA MET A 41 -18.35 4.92 15.77
C MET A 41 -19.03 3.61 15.34
N GLU A 42 -19.83 3.00 16.22
CA GLU A 42 -20.56 1.76 15.93
C GLU A 42 -21.47 1.90 14.68
N THR A 43 -22.20 3.02 14.59
CA THR A 43 -23.07 3.29 13.44
C THR A 43 -22.27 3.40 12.13
N LEU A 44 -21.09 4.02 12.18
CA LEU A 44 -20.23 4.20 11.00
C LEU A 44 -19.55 2.90 10.57
N GLU A 45 -19.17 2.02 11.50
CA GLU A 45 -18.60 0.70 11.20
C GLU A 45 -19.63 -0.20 10.51
N GLU A 46 -20.89 -0.19 10.95
CA GLU A 46 -21.98 -1.01 10.38
C GLU A 46 -22.42 -0.54 8.99
N GLN A 47 -22.35 0.78 8.73
CA GLN A 47 -22.78 1.39 7.47
C GLN A 47 -21.61 1.61 6.49
N GLY A 48 -20.46 0.98 6.76
CA GLY A 48 -19.23 1.11 5.98
C GLY A 48 -19.44 0.76 4.51
N GLY A 49 -19.17 1.72 3.62
CA GLY A 49 -19.28 1.53 2.17
C GLY A 49 -18.90 2.80 1.41
N GLN A 50 -18.42 2.64 0.17
CA GLN A 50 -17.82 3.73 -0.64
C GLN A 50 -18.73 4.97 -0.80
N LYS A 51 -20.05 4.77 -0.87
CA LYS A 51 -21.02 5.88 -0.93
C LYS A 51 -20.98 6.73 0.35
N LYS A 52 -20.93 6.07 1.52
CA LYS A 52 -20.89 6.75 2.82
C LYS A 52 -19.57 7.48 3.05
N VAL A 53 -18.47 6.93 2.55
CA VAL A 53 -17.14 7.57 2.54
C VAL A 53 -17.24 8.95 1.90
N ARG A 54 -17.73 9.03 0.66
CA ARG A 54 -17.85 10.31 -0.08
C ARG A 54 -18.79 11.32 0.58
N GLU A 55 -19.91 10.85 1.11
CA GLU A 55 -20.85 11.71 1.85
C GLU A 55 -20.19 12.41 3.03
N LEU A 56 -19.41 11.66 3.84
CA LEU A 56 -18.72 12.20 5.01
C LEU A 56 -17.58 13.13 4.61
N LEU A 57 -16.74 12.74 3.64
CA LEU A 57 -15.62 13.57 3.18
C LEU A 57 -16.11 14.91 2.62
N THR A 58 -17.20 14.91 1.84
CA THR A 58 -17.84 16.13 1.35
C THR A 58 -18.38 16.98 2.50
N LYS A 59 -19.02 16.35 3.50
CA LYS A 59 -19.59 17.06 4.65
C LYS A 59 -18.53 17.77 5.49
N PHE A 60 -17.35 17.15 5.62
CA PHE A 60 -16.21 17.71 6.35
C PHE A 60 -15.30 18.57 5.48
N ASP A 61 -15.61 18.74 4.19
CA ASP A 61 -14.81 19.46 3.20
C ASP A 61 -13.32 19.06 3.25
N CYS A 62 -13.07 17.76 3.10
CA CYS A 62 -11.75 17.16 3.25
C CYS A 62 -11.57 15.99 2.28
N ASP A 63 -10.32 15.67 1.94
CA ASP A 63 -9.99 14.51 1.11
C ASP A 63 -9.73 13.28 2.00
N TYR A 64 -9.31 13.52 3.25
CA TYR A 64 -8.95 12.51 4.23
C TYR A 64 -9.60 12.82 5.58
N LEU A 65 -10.21 11.83 6.21
CA LEU A 65 -10.89 12.00 7.51
C LEU A 65 -10.56 10.85 8.45
N LEU A 66 -9.98 11.18 9.60
CA LEU A 66 -9.74 10.26 10.70
C LEU A 66 -10.73 10.55 11.83
N PHE A 67 -11.52 9.55 12.19
CA PHE A 67 -12.27 9.54 13.44
C PHE A 67 -11.54 8.77 14.51
N VAL A 68 -11.46 9.36 15.70
CA VAL A 68 -10.84 8.78 16.90
C VAL A 68 -11.93 8.57 17.94
N CYS A 69 -12.08 7.35 18.43
CA CYS A 69 -13.01 7.02 19.50
C CYS A 69 -12.28 6.31 20.64
N SER A 70 -12.27 6.94 21.82
CA SER A 70 -11.65 6.36 23.02
C SER A 70 -12.70 5.58 23.82
N LEU A 71 -12.46 4.28 24.01
CA LEU A 71 -13.25 3.42 24.90
C LEU A 71 -12.44 3.11 26.17
N GLN A 72 -13.03 2.35 27.11
CA GLN A 72 -12.38 2.06 28.39
C GLN A 72 -11.06 1.28 28.25
N VAL A 73 -10.98 0.35 27.30
CA VAL A 73 -9.85 -0.58 27.15
C VAL A 73 -9.19 -0.53 25.76
N GLU A 74 -9.84 0.09 24.79
CA GLU A 74 -9.36 0.20 23.42
C GLU A 74 -9.65 1.58 22.83
N ILE A 75 -8.89 1.93 21.80
CA ILE A 75 -9.12 3.08 20.95
C ILE A 75 -9.47 2.53 19.58
N ARG A 76 -10.56 3.05 19.02
CA ARG A 76 -11.00 2.74 17.67
C ARG A 76 -10.71 3.91 16.75
N LEU A 77 -10.16 3.60 15.59
CA LEU A 77 -9.89 4.54 14.53
C LEU A 77 -10.72 4.15 13.32
N LEU A 78 -11.29 5.13 12.65
CA LEU A 78 -11.93 4.94 11.35
C LEU A 78 -11.37 6.00 10.42
N PHE A 79 -10.74 5.55 9.34
CA PHE A 79 -10.12 6.44 8.36
C PHE A 79 -10.78 6.31 7.00
N LEU A 80 -11.02 7.47 6.40
CA LEU A 80 -11.66 7.66 5.12
C LEU A 80 -10.71 8.38 4.17
N SER A 81 -10.68 7.93 2.92
CA SER A 81 -9.92 8.56 1.85
C SER A 81 -10.77 8.70 0.60
N ASP A 82 -10.77 9.89 -0.03
CA ASP A 82 -11.49 10.14 -1.29
C ASP A 82 -10.70 9.63 -2.50
N ASN A 83 -9.39 9.40 -2.34
CA ASN A 83 -8.53 9.07 -3.46
C ASN A 83 -7.46 8.03 -3.11
N LYS A 84 -6.99 7.32 -4.12
CA LYS A 84 -6.01 6.25 -3.95
C LYS A 84 -4.58 6.76 -3.65
N ARG A 85 -4.31 8.07 -3.55
CA ARG A 85 -2.96 8.60 -3.21
C ARG A 85 -2.59 8.36 -1.75
N LEU A 86 -3.60 8.25 -0.89
CA LEU A 86 -3.45 7.86 0.49
C LEU A 86 -4.42 6.70 0.76
N ARG A 87 -3.90 5.48 0.75
CA ARG A 87 -4.70 4.29 1.03
C ARG A 87 -5.05 4.24 2.50
N ALA A 88 -6.31 3.99 2.80
CA ALA A 88 -6.79 4.03 4.17
C ALA A 88 -6.11 3.02 5.10
N ILE A 89 -5.93 1.78 4.62
CA ILE A 89 -5.25 0.73 5.38
C ILE A 89 -3.80 1.09 5.70
N GLU A 90 -3.09 1.68 4.74
CA GLU A 90 -1.68 2.06 4.83
C GLU A 90 -1.46 3.26 5.75
N PHE A 91 -2.37 4.24 5.70
CA PHE A 91 -2.34 5.35 6.63
C PHE A 91 -2.55 4.87 8.07
N LEU A 92 -3.56 4.03 8.32
CA LEU A 92 -3.77 3.49 9.67
C LEU A 92 -2.57 2.68 10.16
N ASP A 93 -1.97 1.85 9.31
CA ASP A 93 -0.73 1.11 9.61
C ASP A 93 0.38 2.05 10.09
N SER A 94 0.54 3.21 9.46
CA SER A 94 1.54 4.19 9.90
C SER A 94 1.24 4.84 11.27
N LEU A 95 -0.03 4.89 11.70
CA LEU A 95 -0.42 5.52 12.96
C LEU A 95 -0.29 4.56 14.16
N VAL A 96 -0.56 3.28 13.94
CA VAL A 96 -0.71 2.28 15.01
C VAL A 96 0.28 1.12 14.93
N ASP A 97 1.09 1.08 13.87
CA ASP A 97 2.21 0.17 13.67
C ASP A 97 1.90 -1.30 14.07
N GLU A 98 2.86 -2.03 14.65
CA GLU A 98 2.74 -3.46 14.99
C GLU A 98 1.76 -3.78 16.15
N TYR A 99 1.18 -2.78 16.80
CA TYR A 99 0.33 -2.99 17.99
C TYR A 99 -1.16 -2.73 17.75
N GLY A 100 -1.54 -2.36 16.52
CA GLY A 100 -2.93 -2.22 16.11
C GLY A 100 -3.44 -3.41 15.30
N LEU A 101 -4.75 -3.65 15.37
CA LEU A 101 -5.45 -4.55 14.45
C LEU A 101 -6.17 -3.71 13.41
N ILE A 102 -5.85 -3.91 12.13
CA ILE A 102 -6.35 -3.09 11.03
C ILE A 102 -7.17 -3.95 10.08
N LYS A 103 -8.29 -3.41 9.59
CA LYS A 103 -9.10 -4.00 8.54
C LYS A 103 -9.62 -2.92 7.60
N GLY A 104 -9.56 -3.13 6.30
CA GLY A 104 -10.05 -2.15 5.34
C GLY A 104 -9.59 -2.40 3.91
N ASN A 105 -9.69 -1.35 3.11
CA ASN A 105 -9.24 -1.27 1.73
C ASN A 105 -8.58 0.11 1.49
N GLU A 106 -8.44 0.52 0.22
CA GLU A 106 -7.81 1.78 -0.13
C GLU A 106 -8.61 3.03 0.26
N PHE A 107 -9.94 2.95 0.41
CA PHE A 107 -10.80 4.10 0.69
C PHE A 107 -11.31 4.16 2.12
N PHE A 108 -11.37 3.02 2.80
CA PHE A 108 -11.96 2.87 4.12
C PHE A 108 -11.17 1.86 4.93
N ALA A 109 -10.76 2.24 6.14
CA ALA A 109 -10.15 1.31 7.07
C ALA A 109 -10.53 1.62 8.52
N ILE A 110 -10.52 0.58 9.33
CA ILE A 110 -10.73 0.64 10.77
C ILE A 110 -9.48 0.06 11.44
N ALA A 111 -9.04 0.69 12.53
CA ALA A 111 -8.01 0.14 13.39
C ALA A 111 -8.49 0.09 14.84
N ARG A 112 -8.01 -0.92 15.58
CA ARG A 112 -8.23 -1.07 17.02
C ARG A 112 -6.89 -1.19 17.73
N VAL A 113 -6.72 -0.41 18.79
CA VAL A 113 -5.48 -0.37 19.59
C VAL A 113 -5.82 -0.48 21.06
N SER A 114 -5.03 -1.24 21.82
CA SER A 114 -5.16 -1.26 23.29
C SER A 114 -4.84 0.10 23.89
N CYS A 115 -5.70 0.61 24.77
CA CYS A 115 -5.45 1.86 25.51
C CYS A 115 -4.12 1.81 26.27
N ALA A 116 -3.78 0.65 26.87
CA ALA A 116 -2.57 0.50 27.66
C ALA A 116 -1.30 0.64 26.80
N ILE A 117 -1.31 0.04 25.60
CA ILE A 117 -0.18 0.14 24.67
C ILE A 117 -0.03 1.57 24.17
N LEU A 118 -1.12 2.21 23.73
CA LEU A 118 -1.03 3.59 23.24
C LEU A 118 -0.62 4.57 24.34
N GLN A 119 -1.07 4.37 25.58
CA GLN A 119 -0.65 5.19 26.72
C GLN A 119 0.84 5.05 27.02
N ALA A 120 1.42 3.86 26.84
CA ALA A 120 2.87 3.68 26.93
C ALA A 120 3.59 4.51 25.86
N GLN A 121 3.15 4.43 24.60
CA GLN A 121 3.72 5.22 23.49
C GLN A 121 3.60 6.73 23.72
N ILE A 122 2.43 7.20 24.17
CA ILE A 122 2.17 8.60 24.51
C ILE A 122 3.13 9.08 25.61
N SER A 123 3.37 8.23 26.61
CA SER A 123 4.28 8.55 27.72
C SER A 123 5.73 8.58 27.26
N ASP A 124 6.17 7.60 26.46
CA ASP A 124 7.52 7.51 25.90
C ASP A 124 7.84 8.70 24.98
N MET A 125 6.83 9.22 24.28
CA MET A 125 6.93 10.41 23.42
C MET A 125 6.70 11.75 24.16
N GLU A 126 6.43 11.72 25.47
CA GLU A 126 6.11 12.89 26.30
C GLU A 126 4.92 13.73 25.79
N LEU A 127 3.87 13.07 25.26
CA LEU A 127 2.69 13.73 24.69
C LEU A 127 1.57 13.93 25.72
N GLY A 128 0.77 14.98 25.53
CA GLY A 128 -0.30 15.36 26.46
C GLY A 128 -1.58 14.52 26.38
N GLY A 129 -1.73 13.65 25.38
CA GLY A 129 -2.88 12.75 25.27
C GLY A 129 -3.06 12.09 23.90
N ILE A 130 -4.16 11.33 23.77
CA ILE A 130 -4.49 10.51 22.60
C ILE A 130 -4.62 11.33 21.32
N MET A 131 -5.35 12.45 21.38
CA MET A 131 -5.47 13.31 20.20
C MET A 131 -4.11 13.86 19.78
N GLU A 132 -3.22 14.16 20.73
CA GLU A 132 -1.92 14.77 20.42
C GLU A 132 -1.01 13.78 19.71
N TYR A 133 -1.08 12.52 20.14
CA TYR A 133 -0.47 11.41 19.44
C TYR A 133 -0.92 11.35 17.97
N PHE A 134 -2.22 11.33 17.69
CA PHE A 134 -2.69 11.20 16.30
C PHE A 134 -2.43 12.44 15.45
N LEU A 135 -2.42 13.64 16.02
CA LEU A 135 -1.97 14.84 15.29
C LEU A 135 -0.48 14.74 14.92
N LYS A 136 0.38 14.36 15.89
CA LYS A 136 1.81 14.18 15.64
C LYS A 136 2.07 13.11 14.58
N MET A 137 1.43 11.95 14.70
CA MET A 137 1.61 10.85 13.75
C MET A 137 1.04 11.19 12.36
N GLY A 138 -0.10 11.88 12.31
CA GLY A 138 -0.67 12.37 11.06
C GLY A 138 0.25 13.38 10.35
N GLU A 139 0.88 14.29 11.09
CA GLU A 139 1.88 15.21 10.55
C GLU A 139 3.13 14.46 10.07
N ALA A 140 3.69 13.60 10.92
CA ALA A 140 4.88 12.81 10.61
C ALA A 140 4.69 12.02 9.32
N TYR A 141 3.50 11.46 9.11
CA TYR A 141 3.14 10.79 7.88
C TYR A 141 3.37 11.67 6.63
N PHE A 142 2.90 12.92 6.61
CA PHE A 142 3.10 13.76 5.43
C PHE A 142 4.53 14.29 5.29
N LYS A 143 5.24 14.49 6.41
CA LYS A 143 6.60 15.04 6.40
C LYS A 143 7.71 14.03 6.14
N GLU A 144 7.53 12.80 6.61
CA GLU A 144 8.59 11.78 6.64
C GLU A 144 8.49 10.78 5.49
N ASN A 145 7.44 10.86 4.67
CA ASN A 145 7.28 10.04 3.47
C ASN A 145 7.89 10.68 2.23
N ASP A 146 8.59 9.90 1.42
CA ASP A 146 8.99 10.28 0.07
C ASP A 146 7.91 9.92 -0.95
N TRP A 147 7.66 10.83 -1.90
CA TRP A 147 6.66 10.67 -2.95
C TRP A 147 7.34 10.79 -4.31
N ILE A 148 7.49 9.65 -4.98
CA ILE A 148 8.19 9.54 -6.26
C ILE A 148 7.17 9.32 -7.35
N TYR A 149 7.08 10.27 -8.27
CA TYR A 149 6.27 10.14 -9.49
C TYR A 149 7.20 9.75 -10.64
N ALA A 150 7.08 8.52 -11.15
CA ALA A 150 8.05 7.97 -12.10
C ALA A 150 8.23 8.84 -13.37
N LYS A 151 7.11 9.40 -13.89
CA LYS A 151 7.11 10.35 -15.02
C LYS A 151 8.02 11.56 -14.80
N ASP A 152 8.04 12.09 -13.59
CA ASP A 152 8.73 13.32 -13.23
C ASP A 152 10.15 13.08 -12.71
N TYR A 153 10.35 11.94 -12.04
CA TYR A 153 11.58 11.64 -11.32
C TYR A 153 12.79 11.66 -12.24
N LEU A 154 12.67 11.06 -13.42
CA LEU A 154 13.72 11.08 -14.45
C LEU A 154 14.05 12.46 -14.96
N ALA A 155 13.03 13.29 -15.20
CA ALA A 155 13.23 14.63 -15.74
C ALA A 155 13.91 15.54 -14.71
N LYS A 156 13.65 15.31 -13.41
CA LYS A 156 14.15 16.15 -12.32
C LYS A 156 15.49 15.68 -11.77
N GLN A 157 15.78 14.38 -11.79
CA GLN A 157 16.97 13.78 -11.17
C GLN A 157 17.62 12.68 -12.03
N PRO A 158 17.99 12.96 -13.29
CA PRO A 158 18.62 11.94 -14.14
C PRO A 158 19.97 11.47 -13.60
N GLU A 159 20.73 12.36 -12.95
CA GLU A 159 22.04 12.04 -12.36
C GLU A 159 21.93 11.17 -11.11
N ALA A 160 20.82 11.24 -10.37
CA ALA A 160 20.65 10.45 -9.14
C ALA A 160 20.62 8.95 -9.42
N ILE A 161 20.06 8.53 -10.56
CA ILE A 161 20.00 7.11 -10.95
C ILE A 161 21.37 6.61 -11.41
N ALA A 162 22.22 7.49 -11.96
CA ALA A 162 23.57 7.11 -12.39
C ALA A 162 24.47 6.73 -11.20
N ASP A 163 24.19 7.25 -10.01
CA ASP A 163 24.89 6.92 -8.77
C ASP A 163 24.38 5.63 -8.10
N PHE A 164 23.28 5.05 -8.59
CA PHE A 164 22.76 3.82 -8.03
C PHE A 164 23.62 2.63 -8.45
N GLU A 165 23.79 1.69 -7.52
CA GLU A 165 24.48 0.45 -7.82
C GLU A 165 23.65 -0.38 -8.79
N ARG A 166 24.35 -1.09 -9.67
CA ARG A 166 23.75 -1.92 -10.71
C ARG A 166 23.72 -3.37 -10.26
N PHE A 167 22.58 -4.01 -10.51
CA PHE A 167 22.31 -5.39 -10.14
C PHE A 167 21.73 -6.15 -11.32
N HIS A 168 21.95 -7.45 -11.38
CA HIS A 168 21.21 -8.33 -12.28
C HIS A 168 20.40 -9.35 -11.51
N LYS A 169 19.30 -9.77 -12.14
CA LYS A 169 18.42 -10.77 -11.56
C LYS A 169 19.10 -12.14 -11.58
N LYS A 170 19.13 -12.81 -10.43
CA LYS A 170 19.64 -14.18 -10.33
C LYS A 170 18.76 -15.11 -11.16
N LYS A 171 19.37 -16.18 -11.70
CA LYS A 171 18.64 -17.22 -12.41
C LYS A 171 17.98 -18.19 -11.43
N ILE A 172 16.97 -17.70 -10.71
CA ILE A 172 16.10 -18.49 -9.85
C ILE A 172 14.78 -18.78 -10.56
N THR A 173 14.01 -19.73 -10.05
CA THR A 173 12.72 -20.13 -10.60
C THR A 173 11.63 -19.12 -10.26
N TRP A 174 10.82 -18.78 -11.26
CA TRP A 174 9.59 -17.98 -11.16
C TRP A 174 8.46 -18.81 -11.75
N ALA A 175 7.20 -18.41 -11.57
CA ALA A 175 6.08 -19.03 -12.28
C ALA A 175 5.14 -17.98 -12.87
N TYR A 176 4.30 -18.42 -13.80
CA TYR A 176 3.34 -17.56 -14.47
C TYR A 176 2.06 -18.29 -14.85
N VAL A 177 0.98 -17.54 -15.00
CA VAL A 177 -0.34 -17.95 -15.50
C VAL A 177 -0.82 -16.90 -16.47
N LYS A 178 -1.47 -17.28 -17.57
CA LYS A 178 -2.15 -16.27 -18.41
C LYS A 178 -3.41 -15.82 -17.70
N SER A 179 -3.69 -14.51 -17.71
CA SER A 179 -4.89 -14.02 -17.02
C SER A 179 -6.20 -14.63 -17.56
N THR A 180 -6.23 -14.98 -18.85
CA THR A 180 -7.36 -15.63 -19.51
C THR A 180 -7.53 -17.11 -19.18
N ASP A 181 -6.52 -17.76 -18.61
CA ASP A 181 -6.64 -19.12 -18.07
C ASP A 181 -7.32 -19.11 -16.68
N ILE A 182 -7.25 -17.98 -15.96
CA ILE A 182 -7.87 -17.77 -14.64
C ILE A 182 -9.35 -17.41 -14.79
N THR A 183 -9.66 -16.45 -15.67
CA THR A 183 -11.02 -15.97 -15.89
C THR A 183 -11.19 -15.45 -17.33
N PRO A 184 -12.39 -15.52 -17.93
CA PRO A 184 -12.59 -15.03 -19.29
C PRO A 184 -12.15 -13.58 -19.50
N ALA A 185 -11.65 -13.28 -20.71
CA ALA A 185 -11.24 -11.93 -21.09
C ALA A 185 -12.34 -10.89 -20.83
N GLY A 186 -11.94 -9.69 -20.39
CA GLY A 186 -12.84 -8.59 -20.01
C GLY A 186 -13.38 -8.69 -18.58
N LYS A 187 -13.19 -9.81 -17.88
CA LYS A 187 -13.51 -9.90 -16.44
C LYS A 187 -12.37 -9.33 -15.60
N LYS A 188 -12.73 -8.81 -14.43
CA LYS A 188 -11.77 -8.18 -13.52
C LYS A 188 -11.27 -9.14 -12.44
N LEU A 189 -10.00 -9.01 -12.13
CA LEU A 189 -9.32 -9.63 -11.00
C LEU A 189 -8.71 -8.54 -10.12
N LEU A 190 -8.59 -8.80 -8.82
CA LEU A 190 -7.88 -7.98 -7.86
C LEU A 190 -6.62 -8.73 -7.42
N ILE A 191 -5.45 -8.10 -7.65
CA ILE A 191 -4.15 -8.65 -7.28
C ILE A 191 -3.62 -7.89 -6.08
N LYS A 192 -3.35 -8.59 -4.98
CA LYS A 192 -2.68 -8.02 -3.80
C LYS A 192 -1.21 -8.41 -3.84
N SER A 193 -0.34 -7.41 -4.05
CA SER A 193 1.11 -7.62 -4.00
C SER A 193 1.67 -7.24 -2.64
N LEU A 194 2.91 -7.63 -2.37
CA LEU A 194 3.61 -7.28 -1.13
C LEU A 194 3.79 -5.76 -0.93
N GLU A 195 3.81 -4.99 -2.01
CA GLU A 195 3.95 -3.53 -2.03
C GLU A 195 2.60 -2.80 -2.18
N ASN A 196 1.51 -3.55 -2.41
CA ASN A 196 0.15 -3.04 -2.52
C ASN A 196 -0.88 -4.05 -1.98
N GLU A 197 -1.03 -4.04 -0.65
CA GLU A 197 -1.98 -4.91 0.06
C GLU A 197 -3.46 -4.56 -0.20
N SER A 198 -3.76 -3.31 -0.57
CA SER A 198 -5.14 -2.92 -0.95
C SER A 198 -5.60 -3.54 -2.26
N GLY A 199 -4.65 -3.97 -3.08
CA GLY A 199 -4.88 -4.63 -4.34
C GLY A 199 -4.95 -3.68 -5.54
N THR A 200 -4.68 -4.24 -6.71
CA THR A 200 -4.81 -3.58 -8.01
C THR A 200 -5.84 -4.32 -8.85
N GLU A 201 -6.89 -3.62 -9.27
CA GLU A 201 -7.84 -4.15 -10.26
C GLU A 201 -7.17 -4.23 -11.63
N ILE A 202 -7.23 -5.41 -12.23
CA ILE A 202 -6.78 -5.67 -13.59
C ILE A 202 -7.91 -6.32 -14.38
N GLU A 203 -7.90 -6.14 -15.68
CA GLU A 203 -8.82 -6.82 -16.60
C GLU A 203 -8.08 -7.97 -17.27
N ALA A 204 -8.67 -9.17 -17.22
CA ALA A 204 -8.11 -10.35 -17.88
C ALA A 204 -8.10 -10.13 -19.39
N ASP A 205 -6.96 -10.42 -20.00
CA ASP A 205 -6.67 -10.14 -21.41
C ASP A 205 -5.54 -11.07 -21.90
N ASP A 206 -5.55 -11.42 -23.19
CA ASP A 206 -4.57 -12.33 -23.78
C ASP A 206 -3.13 -11.79 -23.73
N ASP A 207 -2.96 -10.46 -23.61
CA ASP A 207 -1.68 -9.79 -23.45
C ASP A 207 -1.32 -9.51 -21.99
N LEU A 208 -1.98 -10.14 -21.02
CA LEU A 208 -1.73 -9.96 -19.59
C LEU A 208 -1.47 -11.30 -18.88
N TYR A 209 -0.30 -11.42 -18.25
CA TYR A 209 0.10 -12.59 -17.47
C TYR A 209 0.16 -12.22 -15.98
N ILE A 210 -0.14 -13.19 -15.14
CA ILE A 210 0.07 -13.13 -13.69
C ILE A 210 1.34 -13.91 -13.40
N MET A 211 2.24 -13.29 -12.69
CA MET A 211 3.52 -13.83 -12.29
C MET A 211 3.51 -14.17 -10.81
N ILE A 212 4.22 -15.22 -10.46
CA ILE A 212 4.37 -15.73 -9.10
C ILE A 212 5.88 -15.73 -8.80
N GLY A 213 6.27 -14.94 -7.81
CA GLY A 213 7.65 -14.84 -7.39
C GLY A 213 8.08 -15.98 -6.46
N SER A 214 9.32 -15.90 -5.98
CA SER A 214 9.97 -17.01 -5.27
C SER A 214 9.36 -17.34 -3.91
N ARG A 215 8.53 -16.47 -3.33
CA ARG A 215 7.84 -16.70 -2.06
C ARG A 215 6.33 -16.89 -2.25
N GLY A 216 5.84 -16.89 -3.48
CA GLY A 216 4.41 -17.00 -3.81
C GLY A 216 3.70 -15.66 -3.98
N GLU A 217 4.42 -14.54 -3.88
CA GLU A 217 3.90 -13.22 -4.15
C GLU A 217 3.46 -13.07 -5.62
N VAL A 218 2.33 -12.39 -5.84
CA VAL A 218 1.72 -12.23 -7.15
C VAL A 218 1.83 -10.80 -7.68
N TYR A 219 2.10 -10.67 -8.97
CA TYR A 219 2.13 -9.40 -9.71
C TYR A 219 1.69 -9.66 -11.16
N TYR A 220 1.30 -8.62 -11.88
CA TYR A 220 0.95 -8.75 -13.29
C TYR A 220 2.04 -8.18 -14.19
N ILE A 221 2.09 -8.69 -15.41
CA ILE A 221 3.03 -8.27 -16.43
C ILE A 221 2.36 -8.32 -17.80
N LYS A 222 2.67 -7.36 -18.66
CA LYS A 222 2.25 -7.42 -20.07
C LYS A 222 3.05 -8.50 -20.80
N LYS A 223 2.38 -9.22 -21.69
CA LYS A 223 2.94 -10.35 -22.43
C LYS A 223 4.24 -10.01 -23.16
N ASN A 224 4.29 -8.89 -23.87
CA ASN A 224 5.50 -8.43 -24.56
C ASN A 224 6.70 -8.27 -23.60
N LYS A 225 6.47 -7.67 -22.43
CA LYS A 225 7.49 -7.49 -21.40
C LYS A 225 7.90 -8.85 -20.84
N PHE A 226 6.96 -9.74 -20.56
CA PHE A 226 7.24 -11.10 -20.10
C PHE A 226 8.11 -11.88 -21.10
N GLU A 227 7.71 -11.95 -22.36
CA GLU A 227 8.43 -12.69 -23.41
C GLU A 227 9.84 -12.15 -23.65
N SER A 228 10.05 -10.84 -23.46
CA SER A 228 11.39 -10.22 -23.53
C SER A 228 12.26 -10.44 -22.30
N THR A 229 11.69 -10.89 -21.17
CA THR A 229 12.40 -10.95 -19.88
C THR A 229 12.49 -12.35 -19.27
N TYR A 230 11.65 -13.30 -19.70
CA TYR A 230 11.62 -14.66 -19.18
C TYR A 230 11.63 -15.71 -20.29
N GLU A 231 12.20 -16.87 -19.96
CA GLU A 231 12.10 -18.11 -20.73
C GLU A 231 11.06 -19.01 -20.04
N THR A 232 10.05 -19.45 -20.79
CA THR A 232 8.97 -20.33 -20.31
C THR A 232 9.38 -21.79 -20.36
N THR A 233 8.78 -22.60 -19.50
CA THR A 233 8.88 -24.07 -19.54
C THR A 233 7.50 -24.71 -19.41
N ASP A 234 7.39 -25.98 -19.81
CA ASP A 234 6.16 -26.77 -19.63
C ASP A 234 6.05 -27.36 -18.20
N GLU A 235 7.05 -27.12 -17.34
CA GLU A 235 7.04 -27.59 -15.96
C GLU A 235 5.99 -26.84 -15.16
N LYS A 236 5.16 -27.56 -14.40
CA LYS A 236 4.15 -26.97 -13.53
C LYS A 236 4.76 -26.48 -12.21
N LEU A 237 4.14 -25.45 -11.64
CA LEU A 237 4.45 -25.05 -10.28
C LEU A 237 4.02 -26.15 -9.29
N ASP A 238 4.93 -26.48 -8.39
CA ASP A 238 4.64 -27.27 -7.19
C ASP A 238 5.04 -26.42 -5.98
N VAL A 239 4.04 -25.89 -5.28
CA VAL A 239 4.22 -24.97 -4.15
C VAL A 239 4.95 -25.64 -2.97
N PHE A 240 4.83 -26.96 -2.81
CA PHE A 240 5.51 -27.69 -1.74
C PHE A 240 6.97 -27.91 -2.08
N THR A 241 7.27 -28.29 -3.32
CA THR A 241 8.65 -28.45 -3.79
C THR A 241 9.39 -27.12 -3.81
N GLN A 242 8.72 -26.02 -4.19
CA GLN A 242 9.31 -24.68 -4.20
C GLN A 242 9.34 -24.02 -2.80
N MET A 243 8.68 -24.62 -1.80
CA MET A 243 8.61 -24.11 -0.43
C MET A 243 8.19 -22.64 -0.36
N LEU A 244 7.10 -22.28 -1.06
CA LEU A 244 6.60 -20.92 -1.05
C LEU A 244 6.07 -20.54 0.34
N ASP A 245 6.31 -19.30 0.75
CA ASP A 245 5.80 -18.75 2.02
C ASP A 245 4.29 -18.48 1.94
N PHE A 246 3.79 -18.16 0.75
CA PHE A 246 2.41 -17.80 0.48
C PHE A 246 1.83 -18.69 -0.63
N LEU A 247 0.55 -19.03 -0.50
CA LEU A 247 -0.19 -19.63 -1.61
C LEU A 247 -0.51 -18.52 -2.63
N PRO A 248 -0.12 -18.69 -3.91
CA PRO A 248 -0.36 -17.66 -4.91
C PRO A 248 -1.84 -17.63 -5.28
N GLU A 249 -2.49 -16.48 -5.07
CA GLU A 249 -3.93 -16.33 -5.27
C GLU A 249 -4.30 -14.95 -5.84
N VAL A 250 -5.48 -14.88 -6.47
CA VAL A 250 -6.12 -13.63 -6.91
C VAL A 250 -7.59 -13.62 -6.50
N GLU A 251 -8.17 -12.44 -6.37
CA GLU A 251 -9.58 -12.27 -6.00
C GLU A 251 -10.41 -11.86 -7.23
N THR A 252 -11.59 -12.44 -7.43
CA THR A 252 -12.51 -12.05 -8.51
C THR A 252 -13.28 -10.78 -8.15
N VAL A 253 -13.57 -9.95 -9.16
CA VAL A 253 -14.38 -8.72 -8.97
C VAL A 253 -15.66 -8.83 -9.80
N PRO A 254 -16.85 -8.57 -9.23
CA PRO A 254 -17.12 -8.07 -7.87
C PRO A 254 -17.36 -9.17 -6.83
N ASP A 255 -17.30 -10.44 -7.20
CA ASP A 255 -17.78 -11.55 -6.37
C ASP A 255 -16.93 -11.79 -5.11
N GLY A 256 -15.66 -11.36 -5.11
CA GLY A 256 -14.75 -11.47 -3.97
C GLY A 256 -14.26 -12.89 -3.70
N GLU A 257 -14.34 -13.78 -4.69
CA GLU A 257 -13.90 -15.16 -4.57
C GLU A 257 -12.39 -15.28 -4.81
N TYR A 258 -11.70 -16.04 -3.95
CA TYR A 258 -10.27 -16.30 -4.09
C TYR A 258 -10.03 -17.49 -5.02
N ILE A 259 -9.14 -17.30 -5.99
CA ILE A 259 -8.70 -18.33 -6.94
C ILE A 259 -7.21 -18.60 -6.69
N SER A 260 -6.90 -19.84 -6.30
CA SER A 260 -5.52 -20.32 -6.21
C SER A 260 -4.92 -20.52 -7.60
N LEU A 261 -3.67 -20.12 -7.78
CA LEU A 261 -2.96 -20.13 -9.07
C LEU A 261 -2.05 -21.34 -9.27
N ASP A 262 -1.77 -22.08 -8.20
CA ASP A 262 -0.79 -23.17 -8.17
C ASP A 262 -1.03 -24.25 -9.23
N GLU A 263 -2.28 -24.69 -9.42
CA GLU A 263 -2.59 -25.77 -10.39
C GLU A 263 -2.49 -25.34 -11.87
N MET A 264 -2.58 -24.02 -12.11
CA MET A 264 -2.58 -23.40 -13.45
C MET A 264 -1.19 -22.86 -13.85
N ALA A 265 -0.29 -22.69 -12.88
CA ALA A 265 0.98 -22.02 -13.08
C ALA A 265 2.05 -22.92 -13.70
N HIS A 266 2.84 -22.31 -14.59
CA HIS A 266 3.99 -22.92 -15.24
C HIS A 266 5.27 -22.19 -14.85
N LEU A 267 6.38 -22.91 -14.75
CA LEU A 267 7.65 -22.33 -14.37
C LEU A 267 8.26 -21.51 -15.52
N CYS A 268 8.92 -20.43 -15.15
CA CYS A 268 9.70 -19.59 -16.04
C CYS A 268 10.98 -19.09 -15.36
N TYR A 269 11.95 -18.67 -16.16
CA TYR A 269 13.27 -18.26 -15.68
C TYR A 269 13.67 -16.90 -16.26
N PRO A 270 14.26 -15.99 -15.46
CA PRO A 270 14.77 -14.74 -15.98
C PRO A 270 15.79 -14.94 -17.10
N GLN A 271 15.64 -14.21 -18.20
CA GLN A 271 16.65 -14.12 -19.27
C GLN A 271 17.89 -13.37 -18.78
N LYS A 272 19.05 -13.71 -19.35
CA LYS A 272 20.32 -13.01 -19.06
C LYS A 272 20.28 -11.58 -19.60
N GLY A 273 20.78 -10.62 -18.81
CA GLY A 273 20.94 -9.22 -19.24
C GLY A 273 19.87 -8.24 -18.73
N ASN A 274 18.88 -8.72 -17.97
CA ASN A 274 17.90 -7.86 -17.31
C ASN A 274 18.48 -7.26 -16.03
N GLY A 275 19.18 -6.14 -16.18
CA GLY A 275 19.75 -5.37 -15.08
C GLY A 275 18.80 -4.30 -14.55
N ILE A 276 19.02 -3.92 -13.29
CA ILE A 276 18.37 -2.79 -12.63
C ILE A 276 19.42 -1.91 -11.96
N TYR A 277 19.11 -0.63 -11.85
CA TYR A 277 19.71 0.26 -10.86
C TYR A 277 18.89 0.18 -9.59
N ALA A 278 19.52 0.03 -8.43
CA ALA A 278 18.79 -0.05 -7.17
C ALA A 278 19.42 0.81 -6.07
N LYS A 279 18.56 1.35 -5.22
CA LYS A 279 18.93 2.08 -4.01
C LYS A 279 18.10 1.61 -2.83
N GLN A 280 18.77 1.33 -1.72
CA GLN A 280 18.10 1.03 -0.46
C GLN A 280 17.41 2.29 0.09
N LEU A 281 16.18 2.12 0.58
CA LEU A 281 15.36 3.18 1.15
C LEU A 281 15.70 3.42 2.63
N ASP A 282 15.84 4.69 3.01
CA ASP A 282 16.08 5.09 4.40
C ASP A 282 14.78 5.42 5.15
N LYS A 283 13.72 5.73 4.42
CA LYS A 283 12.39 6.11 4.92
C LYS A 283 11.28 5.52 4.05
N ARG A 284 10.05 5.56 4.56
CA ARG A 284 8.88 5.10 3.82
C ARG A 284 8.73 5.92 2.53
N THR A 285 8.57 5.23 1.42
CA THR A 285 8.61 5.82 0.07
C THR A 285 7.46 5.28 -0.75
N LYS A 286 6.70 6.18 -1.39
CA LYS A 286 5.64 5.86 -2.34
C LYS A 286 6.14 6.09 -3.74
N VAL A 287 6.07 5.06 -4.58
CA VAL A 287 6.38 5.17 -6.01
C VAL A 287 5.09 5.07 -6.80
N PHE A 288 4.71 6.16 -7.46
CA PHE A 288 3.59 6.24 -8.40
C PHE A 288 4.10 5.92 -9.81
N PRO A 289 3.75 4.74 -10.37
CA PRO A 289 4.18 4.35 -11.71
C PRO A 289 3.62 5.27 -12.79
N ALA A 290 4.30 5.33 -13.94
CA ALA A 290 3.90 6.22 -15.02
C ALA A 290 2.56 5.83 -15.67
N ASP A 291 2.23 4.55 -15.68
CA ASP A 291 1.07 3.96 -16.37
C ASP A 291 -0.12 3.67 -15.44
N LYS A 292 0.03 3.86 -14.13
CA LYS A 292 -1.03 3.59 -13.14
C LYS A 292 -1.51 4.87 -12.47
N ASP A 293 -2.54 5.50 -13.05
CA ASP A 293 -3.15 6.69 -12.45
C ASP A 293 -3.76 6.35 -11.08
N GLY A 294 -3.11 6.83 -10.02
CA GLY A 294 -3.59 6.78 -8.64
C GLY A 294 -3.14 5.57 -7.81
N ASP A 295 -2.52 4.55 -8.41
CA ASP A 295 -1.96 3.40 -7.67
C ASP A 295 -0.46 3.61 -7.40
N TYR A 296 0.06 3.07 -6.28
CA TYR A 296 1.48 3.18 -5.93
C TYR A 296 2.07 1.91 -5.31
N PHE A 297 3.38 1.78 -5.41
CA PHE A 297 4.13 0.80 -4.63
C PHE A 297 4.62 1.48 -3.34
N LEU A 298 4.41 0.81 -2.21
CA LEU A 298 4.91 1.27 -0.92
C LEU A 298 6.20 0.54 -0.57
N GLY A 299 7.26 1.29 -0.31
CA GLY A 299 8.50 0.79 0.28
C GLY A 299 8.66 1.27 1.72
N ARG A 300 9.15 0.39 2.59
CA ARG A 300 9.52 0.68 3.97
C ARG A 300 11.04 0.86 4.09
N PRO A 301 11.56 1.45 5.19
CA PRO A 301 12.99 1.53 5.43
C PRO A 301 13.66 0.15 5.29
N GLY A 302 14.73 0.10 4.49
CA GLY A 302 15.48 -1.11 4.18
C GLY A 302 15.07 -1.84 2.91
N ASP A 303 13.88 -1.56 2.36
CA ASP A 303 13.46 -2.00 1.02
C ASP A 303 14.26 -1.28 -0.06
N TYR A 304 14.07 -1.66 -1.33
CA TYR A 304 14.82 -1.10 -2.45
C TYR A 304 13.90 -0.43 -3.45
N MET A 305 14.26 0.77 -3.86
CA MET A 305 13.76 1.34 -5.12
C MET A 305 14.59 0.79 -6.26
N ALA A 306 13.93 0.27 -7.29
CA ALA A 306 14.54 -0.28 -8.49
C ALA A 306 14.12 0.53 -9.72
N VAL A 307 15.05 0.72 -10.63
CA VAL A 307 14.86 1.33 -11.95
C VAL A 307 15.42 0.39 -13.00
N ARG A 308 14.66 0.08 -14.05
CA ARG A 308 15.19 -0.77 -15.12
C ARG A 308 16.25 -0.06 -15.94
N VAL A 309 17.30 -0.79 -16.34
CA VAL A 309 18.39 -0.22 -17.16
C VAL A 309 17.93 0.09 -18.59
N ASP A 310 16.98 -0.69 -19.13
CA ASP A 310 16.45 -0.56 -20.49
C ASP A 310 15.23 0.37 -20.60
N ASP A 311 14.54 0.63 -19.49
CA ASP A 311 13.44 1.57 -19.39
C ASP A 311 13.52 2.31 -18.05
N LEU A 312 14.19 3.46 -18.05
CA LEU A 312 14.39 4.25 -16.84
C LEU A 312 13.06 4.78 -16.27
N SER A 313 11.96 4.76 -17.02
CA SER A 313 10.65 5.22 -16.56
C SER A 313 9.92 4.17 -15.72
N ASP A 314 10.40 2.92 -15.78
CA ASP A 314 9.92 1.82 -14.96
C ASP A 314 10.63 1.83 -13.60
N ILE A 315 10.02 2.55 -12.66
CA ILE A 315 10.46 2.67 -11.27
C ILE A 315 9.46 1.92 -10.38
N TYR A 316 9.97 1.05 -9.51
CA TYR A 316 9.16 0.25 -8.60
C TYR A 316 9.90 -0.05 -7.29
N ILE A 317 9.20 -0.67 -6.35
CA ILE A 317 9.75 -1.10 -5.06
C ILE A 317 9.95 -2.61 -5.06
N ILE A 318 11.01 -3.08 -4.39
CA ILE A 318 11.26 -4.48 -4.09
C ILE A 318 11.52 -4.59 -2.59
N GLN A 319 10.78 -5.46 -1.90
CA GLN A 319 11.03 -5.69 -0.47
C GLN A 319 12.46 -6.20 -0.22
N LYS A 320 13.04 -5.79 0.91
CA LYS A 320 14.44 -6.08 1.29
C LYS A 320 14.84 -7.55 1.13
N ASP A 321 14.01 -8.46 1.64
CA ASP A 321 14.34 -9.88 1.65
C ASP A 321 14.15 -10.51 0.27
N ILE A 322 13.16 -10.06 -0.51
CA ILE A 322 13.00 -10.41 -1.92
C ILE A 322 14.22 -9.95 -2.71
N PHE A 323 14.64 -8.69 -2.54
CA PHE A 323 15.78 -8.14 -3.27
C PHE A 323 17.05 -8.96 -3.04
N LYS A 324 17.38 -9.24 -1.78
CA LYS A 324 18.56 -10.06 -1.42
C LYS A 324 18.51 -11.47 -1.98
N HIS A 325 17.31 -12.07 -2.02
CA HIS A 325 17.15 -13.40 -2.56
C HIS A 325 17.27 -13.42 -4.09
N THR A 326 16.73 -12.40 -4.77
CA THR A 326 16.48 -12.41 -6.21
C THR A 326 17.50 -11.64 -7.07
N TYR A 327 18.33 -10.78 -6.47
CA TYR A 327 19.35 -9.98 -7.17
C TYR A 327 20.75 -10.15 -6.60
N GLU A 328 21.77 -9.91 -7.43
CA GLU A 328 23.18 -9.80 -7.05
C GLU A 328 23.82 -8.62 -7.77
N SER A 329 24.82 -8.00 -7.13
CA SER A 329 25.56 -6.85 -7.68
C SER A 329 26.29 -7.26 -8.95
N GLU A 330 26.30 -6.37 -9.96
CA GLU A 330 27.06 -6.58 -11.21
C GLU A 330 28.59 -6.47 -11.03
#